data_AF-C1IFJ5-F1
#
_entry.id   AF-C1IFJ5-F1
#
_cell.length_a   1.000
_cell.length_b   1.000
_cell.length_c   1.000
_cell.angle_alpha   90.00
_cell.angle_beta   90.00
_cell.angle_gamma   90.00
#
_symmetry.space_group_name_H-M   'P 1'
#
loop_
_entity.id
_entity.type
_entity.pdbx_description
1 polymer ?
#
loop_
_entity_poly.entity_id
_entity_poly.type
_entity_poly.pdbx_seq_one_letter_code
_entity_poly.pdbx_strand_id
1 'polypeptide(L)'
;VVYFHGGGWVLGSCETHDDMCAEMAVGADCVMVLVDYRLAPEHPHPAQLEDSLKVLLWMRSSGRAFGIDPDRIVGSGDSAGGNL
;
A
#
# COMPACT_ATOMS: atom_id res chain seq x y z
N VAL A 1 -3.75 -4.66 -6.53
CA VAL A 1 -4.23 -3.93 -5.34
C VAL A 1 -3.03 -3.22 -4.72
N VAL A 2 -3.17 -1.95 -4.36
CA VAL A 2 -2.20 -1.25 -3.50
C VAL A 2 -2.71 -1.31 -2.07
N TYR A 3 -1.87 -1.71 -1.13
CA TYR A 3 -2.22 -1.91 0.27
C TYR A 3 -1.45 -0.96 1.16
N PHE A 4 -2.17 -0.22 2.00
CA PHE A 4 -1.62 0.67 3.03
C PHE A 4 -1.87 0.03 4.40
N HIS A 5 -0.79 -0.33 5.10
CA HIS A 5 -0.90 -0.97 6.41
C HIS A 5 -1.48 -0.01 7.46
N GLY A 6 -2.18 -0.56 8.46
CA GLY A 6 -2.62 0.16 9.65
C GLY A 6 -1.49 0.44 10.63
N GLY A 7 -1.84 0.81 11.87
CA GLY A 7 -0.87 1.10 12.94
C GLY A 7 -0.78 2.58 13.33
N GLY A 8 -1.84 3.37 13.10
CA GLY A 8 -1.93 4.74 13.59
C GLY A 8 -0.88 5.68 13.00
N TRP A 9 -0.37 5.38 11.80
CA TRP A 9 0.74 6.06 11.13
C TRP A 9 2.09 6.02 11.86
N VAL A 10 2.18 5.29 12.98
CA VAL A 10 3.36 5.20 13.85
C VAL A 10 3.94 3.80 13.90
N LEU A 11 3.09 2.79 13.72
CA LEU A 11 3.43 1.37 13.77
C LEU A 11 3.06 0.70 12.45
N GLY A 12 3.53 -0.53 12.30
CA GLY A 12 3.31 -1.33 11.10
C GLY A 12 4.46 -1.20 10.11
N SER A 13 4.45 -2.11 9.15
CA SER A 13 5.39 -2.23 8.03
C SER A 13 4.83 -3.27 7.06
N CYS A 14 5.50 -3.45 5.92
CA CYS A 14 5.21 -4.57 5.01
C CYS A 14 5.24 -5.93 5.74
N GLU A 15 6.24 -6.19 6.58
CA GLU A 15 6.41 -7.48 7.28
C GLU A 15 5.26 -7.78 8.23
N THR A 16 4.75 -6.76 8.95
CA THR A 16 3.65 -6.95 9.89
C THR A 16 2.32 -7.32 9.23
N HIS A 17 2.18 -7.04 7.93
CA HIS A 17 0.95 -7.28 7.15
C HIS A 17 1.16 -8.27 6.00
N ASP A 18 2.35 -8.89 5.89
CA ASP A 18 2.74 -9.73 4.75
C ASP A 18 1.83 -10.95 4.60
N ASP A 19 1.69 -11.76 5.66
CA ASP A 19 0.87 -12.98 5.65
C ASP A 19 -0.58 -12.71 5.22
N MET A 20 -1.20 -11.69 5.82
CA MET A 20 -2.57 -11.30 5.51
C MET A 20 -2.68 -10.79 4.06
N CYS A 21 -1.73 -9.99 3.59
CA CYS A 21 -1.73 -9.48 2.23
C CYS A 21 -1.48 -10.59 1.19
N ALA A 22 -0.65 -11.58 1.52
CA ALA A 22 -0.41 -12.75 0.68
C ALA A 22 -1.69 -13.60 0.54
N GLU A 23 -2.42 -13.83 1.64
CA GLU A 23 -3.72 -14.51 1.60
C GLU A 23 -4.74 -13.74 0.74
N MET A 24 -4.81 -12.41 0.89
CA MET A 24 -5.67 -11.56 0.07
C MET A 24 -5.28 -11.61 -1.42
N ALA A 25 -3.98 -11.60 -1.73
CA ALA A 25 -3.47 -11.67 -3.09
C ALA A 25 -3.90 -12.97 -3.78
N VAL A 26 -3.77 -14.11 -3.08
CA VAL A 26 -4.21 -15.43 -3.54
C VAL A 26 -5.73 -15.47 -3.70
N GLY A 27 -6.48 -15.00 -2.70
CA GLY A 27 -7.94 -15.03 -2.71
C GLY A 27 -8.58 -14.16 -3.79
N ALA A 28 -7.95 -13.04 -4.13
CA ALA A 28 -8.43 -12.12 -5.16
C ALA A 28 -7.76 -12.31 -6.54
N ASP A 29 -6.86 -13.28 -6.69
CA ASP A 29 -6.06 -13.52 -7.90
C ASP A 29 -5.47 -12.22 -8.48
N CYS A 30 -4.71 -11.50 -7.65
CA CYS A 30 -4.21 -10.19 -8.01
C CYS A 30 -2.79 -9.92 -7.50
N VAL A 31 -2.09 -9.03 -8.20
CA VAL A 31 -0.82 -8.46 -7.71
C VAL A 31 -1.12 -7.56 -6.52
N MET A 32 -0.50 -7.83 -5.37
CA MET A 32 -0.58 -7.00 -4.16
C MET A 32 0.71 -6.18 -4.00
N VAL A 33 0.58 -4.87 -3.85
CA VAL A 33 1.70 -3.95 -3.63
C VAL A 33 1.55 -3.34 -2.24
N LEU A 34 2.36 -3.78 -1.29
CA LEU A 34 2.40 -3.22 0.06
C LEU A 34 3.27 -1.96 0.04
N VAL A 35 2.77 -0.88 0.63
CA VAL A 35 3.48 0.40 0.72
C VAL A 35 4.09 0.55 2.10
N ASP A 36 5.42 0.56 2.16
CA ASP A 36 6.18 0.87 3.36
C ASP A 36 6.37 2.40 3.47
N TYR A 37 5.30 3.10 3.83
CA TYR A 37 5.27 4.55 3.87
C TYR A 37 6.01 5.09 5.11
N ARG A 38 6.55 6.32 5.01
CA ARG A 38 7.21 6.98 6.14
C ARG A 38 6.30 7.11 7.37
N LEU A 39 6.79 6.76 8.56
CA LEU A 39 6.04 6.77 9.81
C LEU A 39 6.23 8.05 10.64
N ALA A 40 5.20 8.41 11.40
CA ALA A 40 5.26 9.41 12.45
C ALA A 40 5.86 8.80 13.74
N PRO A 41 6.45 9.61 14.63
CA PRO A 41 6.57 11.07 14.58
C PRO A 41 7.70 11.62 13.70
N GLU A 42 8.63 10.78 13.23
CA GLU A 42 9.79 11.20 12.43
C GLU A 42 9.37 11.90 11.13
N HIS A 43 8.25 11.42 10.56
CA HIS A 43 7.64 11.97 9.36
C HIS A 43 6.15 12.23 9.62
N PRO A 44 5.79 13.43 10.11
CA PRO A 44 4.39 13.78 10.33
C PRO A 44 3.64 13.91 9.00
N HIS A 45 2.30 14.00 9.10
CA HIS A 45 1.44 14.31 7.96
C HIS A 45 1.98 15.54 7.18
N PRO A 46 2.05 15.49 5.83
CA PRO A 46 1.41 14.50 4.94
C PRO A 46 2.33 13.37 4.42
N ALA A 47 3.44 13.05 5.09
CA ALA A 47 4.45 12.14 4.54
C ALA A 47 3.91 10.77 4.08
N GLN A 48 3.03 10.17 4.88
CA GLN A 48 2.35 8.91 4.60
C GLN A 48 1.53 8.99 3.31
N LEU A 49 0.72 10.04 3.17
CA LEU A 49 -0.14 10.28 2.01
C LEU A 49 0.70 10.51 0.74
N GLU A 50 1.78 11.28 0.84
CA GLU A 50 2.66 11.54 -0.29
C GLU A 50 3.32 10.26 -0.82
N ASP A 51 3.77 9.38 0.06
CA ASP A 51 4.43 8.13 -0.33
C ASP A 51 3.42 7.14 -0.92
N SER A 52 2.25 7.00 -0.30
CA SER A 52 1.13 6.23 -0.83
C SER A 52 0.71 6.70 -2.23
N LEU A 53 0.60 8.02 -2.45
CA LEU A 53 0.28 8.58 -3.75
C LEU A 53 1.39 8.34 -4.78
N LYS A 54 2.66 8.47 -4.39
CA LYS A 54 3.80 8.18 -5.28
C LYS A 54 3.78 6.74 -5.76
N VAL A 55 3.49 5.77 -4.89
CA VAL A 55 3.39 4.36 -5.28
C VAL A 55 2.20 4.14 -6.22
N LEU A 56 1.03 4.71 -5.91
CA LEU A 56 -0.13 4.61 -6.80
C LEU A 56 0.16 5.17 -8.21
N LEU A 57 0.82 6.33 -8.28
CA LEU A 57 1.22 6.94 -9.55
C LEU A 57 2.26 6.08 -10.29
N TRP A 58 3.24 5.52 -9.57
CA TRP A 58 4.22 4.59 -10.13
C TRP A 58 3.55 3.32 -10.69
N MET A 59 2.57 2.75 -9.98
CA MET A 59 1.81 1.60 -10.48
C MET A 59 1.10 1.92 -11.79
N ARG A 60 0.53 3.13 -11.92
CA ARG A 60 -0.10 3.58 -13.17
C ARG A 60 0.92 3.82 -14.30
N SER A 61 2.04 4.46 -14.03
CA SER A 61 3.01 4.85 -15.06
C SER A 61 3.95 3.73 -15.48
N SER A 62 4.27 2.82 -14.56
CA SER A 62 5.41 1.90 -14.68
C SER A 62 5.12 0.48 -14.18
N GLY A 63 3.97 0.24 -13.56
CA GLY A 63 3.61 -1.06 -12.97
C GLY A 63 3.41 -2.19 -13.97
N ARG A 64 3.22 -1.90 -15.27
CA ARG A 64 3.01 -2.93 -16.30
C ARG A 64 4.15 -3.94 -16.37
N ALA A 65 5.38 -3.51 -16.11
CA ALA A 65 6.55 -4.39 -16.05
C ALA A 65 6.48 -5.44 -14.91
N PHE A 66 5.60 -5.22 -13.93
CA PHE A 66 5.38 -6.08 -12.75
C PHE A 66 4.04 -6.81 -12.81
N GLY A 67 3.41 -6.90 -13.99
CA GLY A 67 2.10 -7.56 -14.16
C GLY A 67 0.91 -6.75 -13.64
N ILE A 68 1.10 -5.46 -13.33
CA ILE A 68 0.03 -4.57 -12.89
C ILE A 68 -0.68 -3.98 -14.12
N ASP A 69 -2.00 -4.15 -14.19
CA ASP A 69 -2.84 -3.46 -15.18
C ASP A 69 -3.16 -2.03 -14.68
N PRO A 70 -2.66 -0.97 -15.34
CA PRO A 70 -2.81 0.41 -14.88
C PRO A 70 -4.27 0.91 -14.91
N ASP A 71 -5.15 0.24 -15.65
CA ASP A 71 -6.58 0.56 -15.71
C ASP A 71 -7.40 -0.18 -14.64
N ARG A 72 -6.78 -1.10 -13.90
CA ARG A 72 -7.42 -1.95 -12.88
C ARG A 72 -6.67 -1.93 -11.55
N ILE A 73 -6.57 -0.74 -10.96
CA ILE A 73 -5.95 -0.54 -9.63
C ILE A 73 -7.03 -0.27 -8.59
N VAL A 74 -6.94 -0.99 -7.46
CA VAL A 74 -7.80 -0.86 -6.28
C VAL A 74 -6.92 -0.49 -5.10
N GLY A 75 -7.34 0.52 -4.32
CA GLY A 75 -6.75 0.86 -3.02
C GLY A 75 -7.41 0.05 -1.90
N SER A 76 -6.59 -0.38 -0.94
CA SER A 76 -7.01 -1.15 0.23
C SER A 76 -6.13 -0.78 1.42
N GLY A 77 -6.66 -0.95 2.63
CA GLY A 77 -5.93 -0.72 3.87
C GLY A 77 -6.82 -0.93 5.08
N ASP A 78 -6.21 -1.13 6.23
CA ASP A 78 -6.90 -1.28 7.52
C ASP A 78 -6.63 -0.06 8.41
N SER A 79 -7.61 0.31 9.25
CA SER A 79 -7.44 1.36 10.26
C SER A 79 -6.86 2.68 9.67
N ALA A 80 -5.68 3.11 10.14
CA ALA A 80 -4.95 4.26 9.62
C ALA A 80 -4.56 4.13 8.14
N GLY A 81 -4.29 2.92 7.66
CA GLY A 81 -4.06 2.64 6.25
C GLY A 81 -5.33 2.70 5.42
N GLY A 82 -6.49 2.37 6.00
CA GLY A 82 -7.79 2.58 5.36
C GLY A 82 -8.22 4.05 5.29
N ASN A 83 -7.57 4.93 6.07
CA ASN A 83 -7.73 6.38 5.95
C ASN A 83 -6.92 6.98 4.79
N LEU A 84 -5.78 6.37 4.44
CA LEU A 84 -4.92 6.76 3.32
C LEU A 84 -5.54 6.40 1.97
#